data_AF-A0A9W3JH57-F1
#
_entry.id   AF-A0A9W3JH57-F1
#
_cell.length_a   1.000
_cell.length_b   1.000
_cell.length_c   1.000
_cell.angle_alpha   90.00
_cell.angle_beta   90.00
_cell.angle_gamma   90.00
#
_symmetry.space_group_name_H-M   'P 1'
#
loop_
_entity.id
_entity.type
_entity.pdbx_description
1 polymer ?
#
loop_
_entity_poly.entity_id
_entity_poly.type
_entity_poly.pdbx_seq_one_letter_code
_entity_poly.pdbx_strand_id
1 'polypeptide(L)' 'MKDGVILMYCKDGVLYPVALTNDQNEMLQLSSMMFQPLKVVFDKPQGQAVNLIKQTN' A
#
# COMPACT_ATOMS: atom_id res chain seq x y z
N MET A 1 6.96 -9.55 7.70
CA MET A 1 6.20 -9.41 6.44
C MET A 1 7.20 -9.51 5.32
N LYS A 2 6.94 -10.32 4.28
CA LYS A 2 7.76 -10.32 3.07
C LYS A 2 7.46 -9.02 2.30
N ASP A 3 8.44 -8.52 1.56
CA ASP A 3 8.24 -7.35 0.70
C ASP A 3 7.16 -7.64 -0.34
N GLY A 4 6.25 -6.69 -0.55
CA GLY A 4 5.06 -6.88 -1.36
C GLY A 4 4.10 -5.70 -1.27
N VAL A 5 3.01 -5.75 -2.02
CA VAL A 5 1.94 -4.76 -1.89
C VAL A 5 1.15 -4.99 -0.61
N ILE A 6 0.64 -3.91 -0.02
CA ILE A 6 -0.18 -3.96 1.19
C ILE A 6 -1.52 -3.29 0.95
N LEU A 7 -2.60 -3.86 1.50
CA LEU A 7 -3.93 -3.28 1.41
C LEU A 7 -4.18 -2.35 2.60
N MET A 8 -4.44 -1.08 2.31
CA MET A 8 -4.87 -0.09 3.29
C MET A 8 -6.22 0.49 2.90
N TYR A 9 -7.10 0.65 3.89
CA TYR A 9 -8.35 1.37 3.73
C TYR A 9 -8.12 2.86 4.00
N CYS A 10 -8.42 3.71 3.02
CA CYS A 10 -8.34 5.16 3.18
C CYS A 10 -9.72 5.71 3.55
N LYS A 11 -9.85 6.29 4.74
CA LYS A 11 -11.06 6.97 5.20
C LYS A 11 -10.70 8.30 5.81
N ASP A 12 -11.30 9.37 5.28
CA ASP A 12 -11.10 10.74 5.73
C ASP A 12 -9.60 11.14 5.78
N GLY A 13 -8.82 10.66 4.81
CA GLY A 13 -7.38 10.90 4.73
C GLY A 13 -6.52 10.08 5.69
N VAL A 14 -7.12 9.17 6.46
CA VAL A 14 -6.42 8.26 7.37
C VAL A 14 -6.35 6.86 6.75
N LEU A 15 -5.15 6.27 6.77
CA LEU A 15 -4.89 4.91 6.30
C LEU A 15 -5.03 3.91 7.44
N TYR A 16 -5.87 2.90 7.25
CA TYR A 16 -6.06 1.80 8.18
C TYR A 16 -5.54 0.50 7.56
N PRO A 17 -4.66 -0.25 8.24
CA PRO A 17 -4.19 -1.53 7.72
C PRO A 17 -5.36 -2.52 7.66
N VAL A 18 -5.52 -3.21 6.54
CA VAL A 18 -6.49 -4.29 6.41
C VAL A 18 -5.80 -5.60 6.74
N ALA A 19 -6.30 -6.31 7.74
CA ALA A 19 -5.83 -7.66 8.05
C ALA A 19 -6.35 -8.63 6.99
N LEU A 20 -5.43 -9.32 6.32
CA LEU A 20 -5.74 -10.32 5.30
C LEU A 20 -5.37 -11.71 5.82
N THR A 21 -6.15 -12.71 5.41
CA THR A 21 -5.71 -14.11 5.51
C THR A 21 -4.58 -14.38 4.50
N ASN A 22 -3.91 -15.52 4.62
CA ASN A 22 -2.85 -15.92 3.70
C ASN A 22 -3.34 -15.96 2.24
N ASP A 23 -4.47 -16.63 1.99
CA ASP A 23 -5.06 -16.76 0.65
C ASP A 23 -5.44 -15.40 0.04
N GLN A 24 -5.97 -14.50 0.87
CA GLN A 24 -6.30 -13.14 0.43
C GLN A 24 -5.05 -12.33 0.08
N ASN A 25 -3.98 -12.48 0.86
CA ASN A 25 -2.71 -11.84 0.57
C ASN A 25 -2.08 -12.40 -0.71
N GLU A 26 -2.11 -13.71 -0.94
CA GLU A 26 -1.63 -14.32 -2.18
C GLU A 26 -2.38 -13.80 -3.40
N MET A 27 -3.71 -13.72 -3.32
CA MET A 27 -4.55 -13.11 -4.36
C MET A 27 -4.19 -11.63 -4.60
N LEU A 28 -3.92 -10.86 -3.55
CA LEU A 28 -3.49 -9.47 -3.67
C LEU A 28 -2.14 -9.35 -4.38
N GLN A 29 -1.15 -10.16 -3.99
CA GLN A 29 0.17 -10.14 -4.66
C GLN A 29 0.02 -10.51 -6.15
N LEU A 30 -0.71 -11.58 -6.47
CA LEU A 30 -0.91 -12.02 -7.86
C LEU A 30 -1.63 -10.96 -8.70
N SER A 31 -2.73 -10.41 -8.19
CA SER A 31 -3.49 -9.36 -8.89
C SER A 31 -2.66 -8.09 -9.10
N SER A 32 -1.83 -7.69 -8.13
CA SER A 32 -0.95 -6.52 -8.28
C SER A 32 0.08 -6.66 -9.39
N MET A 33 0.52 -7.88 -9.70
CA MET A 33 1.44 -8.16 -10.80
C MET A 33 0.73 -8.12 -12.16
N MET A 34 -0.53 -8.53 -12.21
CA MET A 34 -1.32 -8.57 -13.46
C MET A 34 -1.94 -7.20 -13.81
N PHE A 35 -2.28 -6.39 -12.81
CA PHE A 35 -2.81 -5.05 -13.01
C PHE A 35 -1.69 -4.03 -13.22
N GLN A 36 -1.34 -3.81 -14.49
CA GLN A 36 -0.33 -2.82 -14.92
C GLN A 36 -0.62 -1.32 -14.68
N PRO A 37 -1.80 -0.83 -14.23
CA PRO A 37 -1.88 0.58 -13.79
C PRO A 37 -1.20 0.84 -12.44
N LEU A 38 -0.86 -0.20 -11.65
CA LEU A 38 -0.18 -0.06 -10.37
C LEU A 38 1.34 -0.10 -10.57
N LYS A 39 1.98 1.07 -10.53
CA LYS A 39 3.44 1.15 -10.48
C LYS A 39 3.93 0.78 -9.08
N VAL A 40 4.41 -0.45 -8.91
CA VAL A 40 5.03 -0.90 -7.66
C VAL A 40 6.52 -0.55 -7.67
N VAL A 41 7.00 0.10 -6.61
CA VAL A 41 8.39 0.53 -6.47
C VAL A 41 9.02 -0.27 -5.34
N PHE A 42 9.87 -1.23 -5.69
CA PHE A 42 10.53 -2.14 -4.73
C PHE A 42 11.98 -1.72 -4.42
N ASP A 43 12.59 -0.91 -5.27
CA ASP A 43 14.00 -0.54 -5.24
C ASP A 43 14.29 0.72 -4.41
N LYS A 44 13.24 1.35 -3.86
CA LYS A 44 13.36 2.56 -3.05
C LYS A 44 12.79 2.32 -1.66
N PRO A 45 13.47 2.78 -0.60
CA PRO A 45 12.92 2.70 0.74
C PRO A 45 11.65 3.55 0.81
N GLN A 46 10.66 3.05 1.55
CA GLN A 46 9.51 3.87 1.92
C GLN A 46 10.01 4.99 2.83
N GLY A 47 10.02 6.21 2.32
CA GLY A 47 10.47 7.38 3.07
C GLY A 47 9.57 7.70 4.27
N GLN A 48 9.96 8.71 5.04
CA GLN A 48 9.12 9.18 6.15
C GLN A 48 7.75 9.62 5.60
N ALA A 49 6.67 9.13 6.23
CA ALA A 49 5.32 9.57 5.88
C ALA A 49 5.20 11.08 6.12
N VAL A 50 4.86 11.83 5.07
CA VAL A 50 4.66 13.28 5.15
C VAL A 50 3.17 13.58 5.12
N ASN A 51 2.70 14.35 6.09
CA ASN A 51 1.31 14.84 6.11
C ASN A 51 1.19 16.07 5.19
N LEU A 52 0.51 15.90 4.06
CA LEU A 52 0.33 16.96 3.05
C LEU A 52 -0.63 18.07 3.51
N ILE A 53 -1.50 17.84 4.49
CA ILE A 53 -2.41 18.86 5.04
C ILE A 53 -1.65 19.89 5.88
N LYS A 54 -0.55 19.47 6.53
CA LYS A 54 0.28 20.36 7.35
C LYS A 54 1.23 21.24 6.54
N GLN A 55 1.39 21.01 5.24
CA GLN A 55 2.32 21.76 4.39
C GLN A 55 1.71 23.00 3.73
N THR A 56 0.41 23.22 3.86
CA THR A 56 -0.33 24.32 3.22
C THR A 56 -0.65 25.51 4.14
N ASN A 57 -0.04 25.58 5.32
CA ASN A 57 -0.05 26.77 6.20
C ASN A 57 1.34 27.40 6.25
#